data_AF-A0A165Q040-F1
#
_entry.id   AF-A0A165Q040-F1
#
_cell.length_a   1.000
_cell.length_b   1.000
_cell.length_c   1.000
_cell.angle_alpha   90.00
_cell.angle_beta   90.00
_cell.angle_gamma   90.00
#
_symmetry.space_group_name_H-M   'P 1'
#
loop_
_entity.id
_entity.type
_entity.pdbx_description
1 polymer ?
#
loop_
_entity_poly.entity_id
_entity_poly.type
_entity_poly.pdbx_seq_one_letter_code
_entity_poly.pdbx_strand_id
1 'polypeptide(L)'
;MPRRLKAPLGPSRLSQILQALKREPRPQLDTVKSLKLTLAFRNDHFGARHFVKEDLRRIRYANPNMDIHVNKVLKTPGEAWSPEMQVELQNGTVRTVNMDKKWSSAIFQELMDIAGGAPWQRWKKQRTAAGLPIVDAPKPKAPKPAQSSSIEDIFFNPNRSKTGAAAVLP
;
A
#
# COMPACT_ATOMS: atom_id res chain seq x y z
N MET A 1 -47.56 12.78 -10.47
CA MET A 1 -46.76 11.92 -9.56
C MET A 1 -45.40 12.57 -9.34
N PRO A 2 -45.04 13.00 -8.11
CA PRO A 2 -43.72 13.56 -7.83
C PRO A 2 -42.65 12.45 -7.92
N ARG A 3 -41.57 12.68 -8.68
CA ARG A 3 -40.42 11.76 -8.74
C ARG A 3 -39.75 11.72 -7.36
N ARG A 4 -39.66 10.53 -6.75
CA ARG A 4 -38.82 10.31 -5.56
C ARG A 4 -37.37 10.66 -5.93
N LEU A 5 -36.81 11.68 -5.29
CA LEU A 5 -35.40 12.00 -5.39
C LEU A 5 -34.62 10.81 -4.84
N LYS A 6 -33.82 10.14 -5.69
CA LYS A 6 -32.88 9.11 -5.23
C LYS A 6 -31.92 9.78 -4.24
N ALA A 7 -31.75 9.17 -3.07
CA ALA A 7 -30.79 9.61 -2.07
C ALA A 7 -29.43 9.87 -2.72
N PRO A 8 -28.67 10.91 -2.29
CA PRO A 8 -27.37 11.19 -2.88
C PRO A 8 -26.53 9.93 -2.79
N LEU A 9 -26.09 9.43 -3.95
CA LEU A 9 -25.12 8.34 -3.98
C LEU A 9 -23.95 8.78 -3.12
N GLY A 10 -23.51 7.91 -2.20
CA GLY A 10 -22.39 8.19 -1.29
C GLY A 10 -21.12 8.65 -2.03
N PRO A 11 -20.07 9.04 -1.30
CA PRO A 11 -18.88 9.65 -1.89
C PRO A 11 -18.36 8.80 -3.05
N SER A 12 -18.20 9.45 -4.20
CA SER A 12 -17.67 8.82 -5.42
C SER A 12 -16.36 8.07 -5.15
N ARG A 13 -16.07 7.05 -5.96
CA ARG A 13 -14.80 6.32 -5.88
C ARG A 13 -13.58 7.24 -6.04
N LEU A 14 -13.70 8.26 -6.89
CA LEU A 14 -12.65 9.26 -7.09
C LEU A 14 -12.44 10.10 -5.83
N SER A 15 -13.51 10.57 -5.18
CA SER A 15 -13.38 11.32 -3.92
C SER A 15 -12.72 10.48 -2.82
N GLN A 16 -13.01 9.17 -2.74
CA GLN A 16 -12.36 8.27 -1.78
C GLN A 16 -10.86 8.12 -2.07
N ILE A 17 -10.48 7.99 -3.36
CA ILE A 17 -9.07 7.91 -3.76
C ILE A 17 -8.34 9.21 -3.45
N LEU A 18 -8.93 10.36 -3.75
CA LEU A 18 -8.33 11.66 -3.44
C LEU A 18 -8.16 11.86 -1.93
N GLN A 19 -9.13 11.43 -1.13
CA GLN A 19 -9.02 11.46 0.33
C GLN A 19 -7.85 10.60 0.83
N ALA A 20 -7.66 9.40 0.27
CA ALA A 20 -6.54 8.54 0.60
C ALA A 20 -5.18 9.14 0.18
N LEU A 21 -5.11 9.76 -1.01
CA LEU A 21 -3.89 10.41 -1.52
C LEU A 21 -3.51 11.65 -0.71
N LYS A 22 -4.51 12.44 -0.28
CA LYS A 22 -4.32 13.67 0.50
C LYS A 22 -4.21 13.44 2.01
N ARG A 23 -4.22 12.19 2.47
CA ARG A 23 -4.08 11.83 3.90
C ARG A 23 -2.79 12.40 4.49
N GLU A 24 -2.88 12.92 5.71
CA GLU A 24 -1.73 13.39 6.48
C GLU A 24 -0.96 12.22 7.13
N PRO A 25 0.38 12.30 7.24
CA PRO A 25 1.28 13.39 6.82
C PRO A 25 1.46 13.43 5.29
N ARG A 26 1.55 14.63 4.70
CA ARG A 26 1.80 14.79 3.25
C ARG A 26 3.29 14.56 2.96
N PRO A 27 3.65 13.58 2.12
CA PRO A 27 5.04 13.26 1.84
C PRO A 27 5.63 14.20 0.79
N GLN A 28 5.99 15.42 1.19
CA GLN A 28 6.74 16.35 0.34
C GLN A 28 8.23 16.06 0.47
N LEU A 29 8.87 15.68 -0.64
CA LEU A 29 10.26 15.22 -0.71
C LEU A 29 11.07 16.14 -1.63
N ASP A 30 11.13 17.42 -1.29
CA ASP A 30 11.72 18.45 -2.17
C ASP A 30 13.22 18.25 -2.42
N THR A 31 13.91 17.50 -1.56
CA THR A 31 15.36 17.24 -1.66
C THR A 31 15.70 15.97 -2.42
N VAL A 32 14.71 15.15 -2.80
CA VAL A 32 14.92 13.86 -3.48
C VAL A 32 14.75 14.05 -4.98
N LYS A 33 15.71 13.51 -5.73
CA LYS A 33 15.69 13.49 -7.19
C LYS A 33 15.09 12.19 -7.72
N SER A 34 15.59 11.06 -7.23
CA SER A 34 15.13 9.75 -7.68
C SER A 34 14.96 8.76 -6.53
N LEU A 35 14.00 7.85 -6.69
CA LEU A 35 13.70 6.78 -5.75
C LEU A 35 13.69 5.45 -6.50
N LYS A 36 14.58 4.53 -6.12
CA LYS A 36 14.63 3.18 -6.69
C LYS A 36 14.31 2.16 -5.61
N LEU A 37 13.29 1.33 -5.83
CA LEU A 37 12.90 0.26 -4.91
C LEU A 37 13.10 -1.09 -5.57
N THR A 38 13.73 -2.01 -4.85
CA THR A 38 13.87 -3.41 -5.25
C THR A 38 13.18 -4.28 -4.22
N LEU A 39 12.12 -4.99 -4.62
CA LEU A 39 11.32 -5.84 -3.72
C LEU A 39 10.81 -7.12 -4.38
N ALA A 40 10.42 -8.09 -3.56
CA ALA A 40 9.97 -9.40 -4.05
C ALA A 40 8.57 -9.30 -4.64
N PHE A 41 8.36 -9.93 -5.80
CA PHE A 41 7.06 -9.93 -6.45
C PHE A 41 5.97 -10.63 -5.59
N ARG A 42 6.32 -11.75 -4.95
CA ARG A 42 5.41 -12.61 -4.14
C ARG A 42 6.07 -13.10 -2.85
N ASN A 43 5.21 -13.48 -1.91
CA ASN A 43 5.45 -14.16 -0.62
C ASN A 43 6.32 -13.44 0.41
N ASP A 44 7.34 -12.71 -0.01
CA ASP A 44 8.25 -11.99 0.88
C ASP A 44 8.00 -10.49 0.89
N HIS A 45 8.61 -9.84 1.89
CA HIS A 45 8.70 -8.38 2.02
C HIS A 45 7.31 -7.71 2.04
N PHE A 46 6.40 -8.23 2.87
CA PHE A 46 5.02 -7.71 2.98
C PHE A 46 4.99 -6.20 3.24
N GLY A 47 5.84 -5.70 4.16
CA GLY A 47 5.93 -4.27 4.44
C GLY A 47 6.35 -3.44 3.23
N ALA A 48 7.35 -3.90 2.47
CA ALA A 48 7.78 -3.28 1.21
C ALA A 48 6.64 -3.24 0.17
N ARG A 49 5.92 -4.35 0.02
CA ARG A 49 4.79 -4.45 -0.93
C ARG A 49 3.64 -3.53 -0.53
N HIS A 50 3.34 -3.47 0.77
CA HIS A 50 2.34 -2.55 1.31
C HIS A 50 2.75 -1.10 1.13
N PHE A 51 4.02 -0.76 1.37
CA PHE A 51 4.56 0.57 1.11
C PHE A 51 4.38 0.98 -0.36
N VAL A 52 4.72 0.11 -1.31
CA VAL A 52 4.52 0.39 -2.74
C VAL A 52 3.04 0.54 -3.12
N LYS A 53 2.16 -0.23 -2.48
CA LYS A 53 0.72 -0.18 -2.77
C LYS A 53 0.05 1.07 -2.23
N GLU A 54 0.38 1.48 -1.00
CA GLU A 54 -0.34 2.54 -0.28
C GLU A 54 0.46 3.87 -0.28
N ASP A 55 1.69 3.84 0.23
CA ASP A 55 2.48 5.05 0.47
C ASP A 55 3.14 5.61 -0.79
N LEU A 56 3.63 4.75 -1.70
CA LEU A 56 4.27 5.21 -2.93
C LEU A 56 3.30 5.98 -3.84
N ARG A 57 2.02 5.62 -3.84
CA ARG A 57 0.99 6.36 -4.57
C ARG A 57 0.81 7.77 -4.02
N ARG A 58 0.89 7.91 -2.69
CA ARG A 58 0.81 9.22 -2.00
C ARG A 58 2.05 10.05 -2.31
N ILE A 59 3.23 9.44 -2.28
CA ILE A 59 4.51 10.08 -2.62
C ILE A 59 4.50 10.61 -4.05
N ARG A 60 4.08 9.79 -5.03
CA ARG A 60 3.99 10.22 -6.44
C ARG A 60 2.98 11.34 -6.64
N TYR A 61 1.88 11.32 -5.89
CA TYR A 61 0.86 12.37 -5.97
C TYR A 61 1.36 13.70 -5.40
N ALA A 62 2.16 13.67 -4.32
CA ALA A 62 2.74 14.86 -3.72
C ALA A 62 3.94 15.42 -4.50
N ASN A 63 4.71 14.56 -5.18
CA ASN A 63 5.95 14.92 -5.88
C ASN A 63 5.88 14.43 -7.35
N PRO A 64 5.20 15.18 -8.24
CA PRO A 64 5.00 14.75 -9.63
C PRO A 64 6.30 14.74 -10.46
N ASN A 65 7.31 15.53 -10.06
CA ASN A 65 8.57 15.70 -10.80
C ASN A 65 9.66 14.69 -10.40
N MET A 66 9.39 13.81 -9.44
CA MET A 66 10.39 12.87 -8.91
C MET A 66 10.38 11.56 -9.70
N ASP A 67 11.56 11.07 -10.07
CA ASP A 67 11.69 9.79 -10.79
C ASP A 67 11.57 8.61 -9.84
N ILE A 68 10.54 7.77 -10.05
CA ILE A 68 10.26 6.61 -9.20
C ILE A 68 10.36 5.33 -10.03
N HIS A 69 11.29 4.46 -9.65
CA HIS A 69 11.50 3.16 -10.26
C HIS A 69 11.23 2.04 -9.25
N VAL A 70 10.42 1.06 -9.63
CA VAL A 70 10.11 -0.12 -8.79
C VAL A 70 10.49 -1.37 -9.55
N ASN A 71 11.56 -2.02 -9.11
CA ASN A 71 11.97 -3.33 -9.59
C ASN A 71 11.34 -4.42 -8.73
N LYS A 72 10.55 -5.29 -9.38
CA LYS A 72 9.90 -6.43 -8.73
C LYS A 72 10.56 -7.70 -9.23
N VAL A 73 11.36 -8.33 -8.38
CA VAL A 73 12.11 -9.53 -8.74
C VAL A 73 11.31 -10.77 -8.37
N LEU A 74 11.25 -11.75 -9.28
CA LEU A 74 10.66 -13.06 -9.00
C LEU A 74 11.69 -13.89 -8.24
N LYS A 75 11.41 -14.19 -6.98
CA LYS A 75 12.28 -14.97 -6.10
C LYS A 75 12.18 -16.46 -6.45
N THR A 76 13.32 -17.13 -6.60
CA THR A 76 13.37 -18.60 -6.66
C THR A 76 13.42 -19.20 -5.25
N PRO A 77 12.95 -20.44 -5.01
CA PRO A 77 12.78 -21.01 -3.66
C PRO A 77 14.04 -21.17 -2.79
N GLY A 78 15.24 -20.75 -3.21
CA GLY A 78 16.49 -20.85 -2.43
C GLY A 78 17.27 -19.54 -2.28
N GLU A 79 16.82 -18.46 -2.90
CA GLU A 79 17.59 -17.21 -2.97
C GLU A 79 17.15 -16.23 -1.87
N ALA A 80 17.94 -16.05 -0.82
CA ALA A 80 17.64 -15.07 0.23
C ALA A 80 18.24 -13.71 -0.13
N TRP A 81 17.38 -12.75 -0.48
CA TRP A 81 17.78 -11.38 -0.77
C TRP A 81 16.92 -10.39 0.01
N SER A 82 17.50 -9.25 0.39
CA SER A 82 16.83 -8.22 1.21
C SER A 82 16.22 -7.12 0.34
N PRO A 83 15.02 -6.62 0.62
CA PRO A 83 14.43 -5.53 -0.13
C PRO A 83 15.17 -4.24 0.20
N GLU A 84 15.50 -3.48 -0.83
CA GLU A 84 16.28 -2.25 -0.72
C GLU A 84 15.54 -1.08 -1.35
N MET A 85 15.72 0.09 -0.74
CA MET A 85 15.28 1.37 -1.27
C MET A 85 16.47 2.31 -1.36
N GLN A 86 16.79 2.74 -2.57
CA GLN A 86 17.83 3.73 -2.83
C GLN A 86 17.17 5.09 -3.04
N VAL A 87 17.57 6.06 -2.23
CA VAL A 87 17.13 7.45 -2.28
C VAL A 87 18.29 8.28 -2.84
N GLU A 88 18.14 8.83 -4.04
CA GLU A 88 19.09 9.76 -4.63
C GLU A 88 18.64 11.18 -4.33
N LEU A 89 19.43 11.88 -3.52
CA LEU A 89 19.20 13.28 -3.19
C LEU A 89 19.69 14.20 -4.31
N GLN A 90 19.15 15.42 -4.38
CA GLN A 90 19.56 16.43 -5.36
C GLN A 90 21.03 16.82 -5.26
N ASN A 91 21.64 16.66 -4.08
CA ASN A 91 23.07 16.88 -3.85
C ASN A 91 23.96 15.73 -4.36
N GLY A 92 23.39 14.71 -5.02
CA GLY A 92 24.09 13.53 -5.52
C GLY A 92 24.37 12.45 -4.46
N THR A 93 23.97 12.66 -3.20
CA THR A 93 24.12 11.64 -2.15
C THR A 93 23.10 10.53 -2.35
N VAL A 94 23.59 9.29 -2.43
CA VAL A 94 22.74 8.09 -2.47
C VAL A 94 22.66 7.48 -1.07
N ARG A 95 21.44 7.27 -0.58
CA ARG A 95 21.17 6.57 0.67
C ARG A 95 20.44 5.27 0.41
N THR A 96 20.98 4.17 0.90
CA THR A 96 20.34 2.86 0.81
C THR A 96 19.65 2.54 2.13
N VAL A 97 18.36 2.23 2.06
CA VAL A 97 17.50 1.85 3.18
C VAL A 97 17.12 0.39 3.02
N ASN A 98 17.51 -0.44 3.98
CA ASN A 98 17.07 -1.82 4.05
C ASN A 98 15.63 -1.87 4.56
N MET A 99 14.74 -2.56 3.84
CA MET A 99 13.31 -2.66 4.16
C MET A 99 12.91 -4.04 4.70
N ASP A 100 13.88 -4.93 4.97
CA ASP A 100 13.61 -6.29 5.46
C ASP A 100 12.94 -6.26 6.84
N LYS A 101 11.92 -7.10 7.02
CA LYS A 101 11.12 -7.24 8.26
C LYS A 101 10.54 -5.92 8.82
N LYS A 102 10.62 -4.81 8.09
CA LYS A 102 10.05 -3.52 8.47
C LYS A 102 8.60 -3.43 8.04
N TRP A 103 7.78 -2.78 8.86
CA TRP A 103 6.41 -2.44 8.50
C TRP A 103 6.42 -1.23 7.56
N SER A 104 5.37 -1.07 6.73
CA SER A 104 5.29 0.04 5.78
C SER A 104 5.35 1.41 6.47
N SER A 105 4.75 1.54 7.67
CA SER A 105 4.81 2.76 8.48
C SER A 105 6.23 3.13 8.91
N ALA A 106 7.05 2.14 9.26
CA ALA A 106 8.44 2.34 9.65
C ALA A 106 9.30 2.75 8.45
N ILE A 107 9.12 2.10 7.30
CA ILE A 107 9.80 2.46 6.04
C ILE A 107 9.44 3.89 5.64
N PHE A 108 8.16 4.25 5.74
CA PHE A 108 7.69 5.60 5.44
C PHE A 108 8.29 6.64 6.39
N GLN A 109 8.32 6.36 7.70
CA GLN A 109 8.94 7.24 8.68
C GLN A 109 10.43 7.45 8.37
N GLU A 110 11.18 6.39 8.09
CA GLU A 110 12.61 6.45 7.76
C GLU A 110 12.87 7.27 6.48
N LEU A 111 12.05 7.09 5.44
CA LEU A 111 12.12 7.91 4.23
C LEU A 111 11.87 9.40 4.53
N MET A 112 10.82 9.69 5.32
CA MET A 112 10.48 11.06 5.71
C MET A 112 11.55 11.67 6.63
N ASP A 113 12.23 10.88 7.44
CA ASP A 113 13.35 11.33 8.27
C ASP A 113 14.54 11.75 7.44
N ILE A 114 14.78 11.09 6.31
CA ILE A 114 15.84 11.43 5.35
C ILE A 114 15.45 12.65 4.49
N ALA A 115 14.19 12.74 4.06
CA ALA A 115 13.79 13.61 2.94
C ALA A 115 12.58 14.53 3.18
N GLY A 116 11.86 14.38 4.29
CA GLY A 116 10.58 15.07 4.56
C GLY A 116 10.68 16.54 4.97
N GLY A 117 11.88 17.07 5.17
CA GLY A 117 12.14 18.50 5.39
C GLY A 117 11.36 19.15 6.53
N ALA A 118 11.07 20.45 6.39
CA ALA A 118 10.41 21.26 7.42
C ALA A 118 8.94 20.86 7.72
N PRO A 119 8.09 20.51 6.72
CA PRO A 119 6.72 20.05 6.98
C PRO A 119 6.67 18.81 7.88
N TRP A 120 7.59 17.88 7.66
CA TRP A 120 7.70 16.67 8.47
C TRP A 120 8.07 16.95 9.93
N GLN A 121 9.03 17.86 10.16
CA GLN A 121 9.41 18.24 11.51
C GLN A 121 8.27 18.92 12.28
N ARG A 122 7.46 19.74 11.58
CA ARG A 122 6.25 20.35 12.17
C ARG A 122 5.24 19.27 12.58
N TRP A 123 5.00 18.29 11.70
CA TRP A 123 4.13 17.16 12.00
C TRP A 123 4.58 16.37 13.23
N LYS A 124 5.87 16.03 13.33
CA LYS A 124 6.42 15.36 14.51
C LYS A 124 6.16 16.15 15.78
N LYS A 125 6.49 17.46 15.78
CA LYS A 125 6.27 18.33 16.94
C LYS A 125 4.82 18.35 17.38
N GLN A 126 3.88 18.45 16.43
CA GLN A 126 2.44 18.40 16.71
C GLN A 126 2.00 17.07 17.31
N ARG A 127 2.47 15.94 16.77
CA ARG A 127 2.11 14.59 17.27
C ARG A 127 2.73 14.31 18.64
N THR A 128 3.98 14.71 18.86
CA THR A 128 4.64 14.61 20.17
C THR A 128 3.94 15.49 21.21
N ALA A 129 3.55 16.72 20.87
CA ALA A 129 2.78 17.59 21.75
C ALA A 129 1.40 17.01 22.10
N ALA A 130 0.79 16.27 21.16
CA ALA A 130 -0.49 15.57 21.37
C ALA A 130 -0.35 14.19 22.05
N GLY A 131 0.87 13.73 22.35
CA GLY A 131 1.11 12.38 22.90
C GLY A 131 0.75 11.22 21.95
N LEU A 132 0.66 11.48 20.64
CA LEU A 132 0.26 10.50 19.62
C LEU A 132 1.49 9.93 18.88
N PRO A 133 1.41 8.69 18.34
CA PRO A 133 2.47 8.12 17.54
C PRO A 133 2.68 8.91 16.23
N ILE A 134 3.93 9.08 15.81
CA ILE A 134 4.31 9.90 14.64
C ILE A 134 3.61 9.41 13.36
N VAL A 135 3.60 8.10 13.14
CA VAL A 135 2.84 7.43 12.08
C VAL A 135 1.94 6.39 12.73
N ASP A 136 0.68 6.30 12.28
CA ASP A 136 -0.24 5.31 12.80
C ASP A 136 0.33 3.91 12.54
N ALA A 137 0.48 3.12 13.61
CA ALA A 137 0.87 1.74 13.46
C ALA A 137 -0.23 0.98 12.67
N PRO A 138 0.14 0.18 11.67
CA PRO A 138 -0.80 -0.68 10.98
C PRO A 138 -1.49 -1.62 11.97
N LYS A 139 -2.79 -1.39 12.21
CA LYS A 139 -3.61 -2.30 13.01
C LYS A 139 -3.81 -3.59 12.21
N PRO A 140 -3.48 -4.78 12.75
CA PRO A 140 -3.79 -6.03 12.09
C PRO A 140 -5.30 -6.06 11.85
N LYS A 141 -5.71 -6.27 10.60
CA LYS A 141 -7.12 -6.35 10.24
C LYS A 141 -7.67 -7.56 11.00
N ALA A 142 -8.65 -7.33 11.87
CA ALA A 142 -9.31 -8.44 12.58
C ALA A 142 -9.70 -9.51 11.55
N PRO A 143 -9.49 -10.81 11.85
CA PRO A 143 -9.90 -11.87 10.95
C PRO A 143 -11.37 -11.65 10.65
N LYS A 144 -11.71 -11.52 9.37
CA LYS A 144 -13.12 -11.49 8.98
C LYS A 144 -13.73 -12.77 9.54
N PRO A 145 -14.89 -12.72 10.23
CA PRO A 145 -15.58 -13.96 10.58
C PRO A 145 -15.73 -14.74 9.29
N ALA A 146 -15.24 -15.98 9.29
CA ALA A 146 -15.44 -16.89 8.18
C ALA A 146 -16.95 -16.87 7.91
N GLN A 147 -17.35 -16.46 6.71
CA GLN A 147 -18.69 -16.77 6.25
C GLN A 147 -18.71 -18.29 6.22
N SER A 148 -19.29 -18.90 7.25
CA SER A 148 -19.60 -20.31 7.26
C SER A 148 -20.61 -20.52 6.15
N SER A 149 -20.11 -20.76 4.93
CA SER A 149 -20.85 -21.56 3.97
C SER A 149 -21.00 -22.91 4.63
N SER A 150 -22.12 -23.12 5.32
CA SER A 150 -22.49 -24.42 5.85
C SER A 150 -22.45 -25.40 4.68
N ILE A 151 -21.94 -26.60 4.96
CA ILE A 151 -21.77 -27.69 3.99
C ILE A 151 -23.09 -28.00 3.24
N GLU A 152 -24.24 -27.63 3.81
CA GLU A 152 -25.58 -27.77 3.21
C GLU A 152 -25.78 -26.96 1.90
N ASP A 153 -25.19 -25.76 1.77
CA ASP A 153 -25.32 -24.94 0.55
C ASP A 153 -24.61 -25.56 -0.67
N ILE A 154 -23.66 -26.47 -0.44
CA ILE A 154 -22.91 -27.16 -1.49
C ILE A 154 -23.74 -28.31 -2.09
N PHE A 155 -24.61 -28.94 -1.30
CA PHE A 155 -25.36 -30.13 -1.72
C PHE A 155 -26.80 -29.84 -2.18
N PHE A 156 -27.46 -28.79 -1.68
CA PHE A 156 -28.89 -28.56 -1.89
C PHE A 156 -29.24 -27.37 -2.79
N ASN A 157 -28.34 -26.91 -3.66
CA ASN A 157 -28.67 -25.83 -4.59
C ASN A 157 -29.22 -26.38 -5.94
N PRO A 158 -30.55 -26.40 -6.17
CA PRO A 158 -31.15 -26.98 -7.38
C PRO A 158 -30.88 -26.16 -8.66
N ASN A 159 -30.28 -24.97 -8.57
CA ASN A 159 -30.04 -24.08 -9.71
C ASN A 159 -28.62 -24.13 -10.29
N ARG A 160 -27.82 -25.16 -9.99
CA ARG A 160 -26.50 -25.31 -10.63
C ARG A 160 -26.66 -25.96 -12.00
N SER A 161 -26.51 -25.17 -13.06
CA SER A 161 -26.42 -25.65 -14.44
C SER A 161 -25.25 -26.63 -14.58
N LYS A 162 -25.56 -27.91 -14.84
CA LYS A 162 -24.57 -28.97 -15.08
C LYS A 162 -23.93 -28.75 -16.45
N THR A 163 -22.70 -28.23 -16.49
CA THR A 163 -21.88 -28.25 -17.70
C THR A 163 -21.23 -29.63 -17.80
N GLY A 164 -21.62 -30.39 -18.81
CA GLY A 164 -21.27 -31.80 -18.99
C GLY A 164 -19.80 -32.04 -19.32
N ALA A 165 -19.23 -33.07 -18.71
CA ALA A 165 -18.05 -33.76 -19.20
C ALA A 165 -18.50 -35.15 -19.66
N ALA A 166 -18.84 -35.26 -20.95
CA ALA A 166 -18.95 -36.53 -21.65
C ALA A 166 -17.96 -36.46 -22.81
N ALA A 167 -16.75 -36.97 -22.58
CA ALA A 167 -15.86 -37.39 -23.65
C ALA A 167 -15.82 -38.92 -23.58
N VAL A 168 -16.55 -39.53 -24.50
CA VAL A 168 -16.60 -40.97 -24.74
C VAL A 168 -15.49 -41.33 -25.73
N LEU A 169 -14.98 -42.56 -25.57
CA LEU A 169 -14.34 -43.46 -26.54
C LEU A 169 -12.81 -43.59 -26.50
N PRO A 170 -12.26 -44.74 -26.94
CA PRO A 170 -12.89 -46.02 -27.32
C PRO A 170 -12.68 -47.15 -26.31
#